data_AF-B9NUR0-F1
#
_entry.id   AF-B9NUR0-F1
#
_cell.length_a   1.000
_cell.length_b   1.000
_cell.length_c   1.000
_cell.angle_alpha   90.00
_cell.angle_beta   90.00
_cell.angle_gamma   90.00
#
_symmetry.space_group_name_H-M   'P 1'
#
loop_
_entity.id
_entity.type
_entity.pdbx_description
1 polymer ?
#
loop_
_entity_poly.entity_id
_entity_poly.type
_entity_poly.pdbx_seq_one_letter_code
_entity_poly.pdbx_strand_id
1 'polypeptide(L)'
;MTTPSTFLTDFFALPLGTFTGRAAGRRYSVSRSRFANNRSHKLVAHELGGPDYISLNLYLTRKGGALLRPCEMPADKVIAFVTSLVPDVQE
;
A
#
# COMPACT_ATOMS: atom_id res chain seq x y z
N MET A 1 -9.40 9.75 -10.43
CA MET A 1 -10.05 9.03 -9.33
C MET A 1 -9.47 9.56 -8.03
N THR A 2 -10.30 10.24 -7.23
CA THR A 2 -9.92 10.73 -5.90
C THR A 2 -9.83 9.53 -4.97
N THR A 3 -8.69 9.37 -4.31
CA THR A 3 -8.48 8.25 -3.38
C THR A 3 -9.45 8.41 -2.20
N PRO A 4 -10.22 7.38 -1.82
CA PRO A 4 -11.13 7.49 -0.68
C PRO A 4 -10.34 7.85 0.58
N SER A 5 -10.92 8.66 1.46
CA SER A 5 -10.25 9.16 2.68
C SER A 5 -9.74 8.05 3.60
N THR A 6 -10.39 6.89 3.58
CA THR A 6 -9.98 5.68 4.30
C THR A 6 -8.64 5.14 3.80
N PHE A 7 -8.41 5.11 2.48
CA PHE A 7 -7.16 4.61 1.91
C PHE A 7 -5.91 5.30 2.46
N LEU A 8 -5.91 6.63 2.59
CA LEU A 8 -4.74 7.33 3.11
C LEU A 8 -4.49 6.99 4.57
N THR A 9 -5.55 6.92 5.36
CA THR A 9 -5.47 6.54 6.77
C THR A 9 -4.88 5.14 6.91
N ASP A 10 -5.41 4.17 6.18
CA ASP A 10 -4.96 2.77 6.20
C ASP A 10 -3.52 2.65 5.69
N PHE A 11 -3.20 3.30 4.56
CA PHE A 11 -1.86 3.31 4.00
C PHE A 11 -0.82 3.85 4.98
N PHE A 12 -1.14 4.95 5.68
CA PHE A 12 -0.20 5.56 6.63
C PHE A 12 -0.05 4.75 7.91
N ALA A 13 -1.05 3.95 8.31
CA ALA A 13 -0.98 3.03 9.44
C ALA A 13 -0.07 1.81 9.19
N LEU A 14 0.22 1.46 7.93
CA LEU A 14 1.09 0.32 7.61
C LEU A 14 2.53 0.52 8.14
N PRO A 15 3.22 -0.54 8.60
CA PRO A 15 4.63 -0.45 8.98
C PRO A 15 5.52 0.03 7.83
N LEU A 16 6.61 0.73 8.16
CA LEU A 16 7.70 0.97 7.22
C LEU A 16 8.64 -0.26 7.18
N GLY A 17 9.32 -0.45 6.05
CA GLY A 17 10.18 -1.61 5.83
C GLY A 17 9.40 -2.81 5.31
N THR A 18 9.97 -3.99 5.48
CA THR A 18 9.39 -5.25 5.04
C THR A 18 8.65 -5.90 6.20
N PHE A 19 7.40 -6.30 5.97
CA PHE A 19 6.55 -7.00 6.93
C PHE A 19 5.65 -8.00 6.20
N THR A 20 5.04 -8.92 6.95
CA THR A 20 4.01 -9.82 6.41
C THR A 20 2.63 -9.35 6.83
N GLY A 21 1.62 -9.68 6.03
CA GLY A 21 0.24 -9.37 6.37
C GLY A 21 -0.74 -10.18 5.55
N ARG A 22 -2.04 -9.99 5.83
CA ARG A 22 -3.13 -10.67 5.14
C ARG A 22 -4.08 -9.68 4.50
N ALA A 23 -4.50 -9.97 3.27
CA ALA A 23 -5.51 -9.21 2.54
C ALA A 23 -6.36 -10.18 1.73
N ALA A 24 -7.68 -10.02 1.76
CA ALA A 24 -8.64 -10.89 1.04
C ALA A 24 -8.36 -12.40 1.23
N GLY A 25 -8.07 -12.82 2.48
CA GLY A 25 -7.79 -14.22 2.81
C GLY A 25 -6.42 -14.76 2.39
N ARG A 26 -5.58 -13.95 1.74
CA ARG A 26 -4.26 -14.33 1.23
C ARG A 26 -3.15 -13.69 2.05
N ARG A 27 -1.98 -14.34 2.13
CA ARG A 27 -0.81 -13.84 2.87
C ARG A 27 0.20 -13.22 1.92
N TYR A 28 0.73 -12.06 2.30
CA TYR A 28 1.66 -11.27 1.49
C TYR A 28 2.93 -10.94 2.26
N SER A 29 4.05 -10.87 1.53
CA SER A 29 5.24 -10.11 1.94
C SER A 29 5.11 -8.71 1.36
N VAL A 30 5.09 -7.70 2.22
CA VAL A 30 4.83 -6.30 1.90
C VAL A 30 6.05 -5.47 2.26
N SER A 31 6.50 -4.65 1.32
CA SER A 31 7.59 -3.69 1.51
C SER A 31 7.07 -2.29 1.30
N ARG A 32 7.10 -1.47 2.36
CA ARG A 32 6.73 -0.05 2.30
C ARG A 32 7.96 0.83 2.53
N SER A 33 8.24 1.71 1.57
CA SER A 33 9.37 2.63 1.62
C SER A 33 8.92 4.07 1.42
N ARG A 34 9.62 5.00 2.06
CA ARG A 34 9.41 6.46 1.89
C ARG A 34 10.65 7.11 1.30
N PHE A 35 10.45 8.15 0.51
CA PHE A 35 11.47 8.87 -0.24
C PHE A 35 11.16 10.38 -0.23
N ALA A 36 12.08 11.18 -0.75
CA ALA A 36 11.91 12.63 -0.94
C ALA A 36 11.41 13.35 0.33
N ASN A 37 12.08 13.10 1.47
CA ASN A 37 11.71 13.64 2.78
C ASN A 37 10.23 13.36 3.16
N ASN A 38 9.84 12.07 3.08
CA ASN A 38 8.48 11.57 3.39
C ASN A 38 7.37 12.03 2.43
N ARG A 39 7.71 12.65 1.29
CA ARG A 39 6.73 13.15 0.30
C ARG A 39 6.39 12.16 -0.79
N SER A 40 7.16 11.08 -0.92
CA SER A 40 6.92 10.00 -1.87
C SER A 40 6.96 8.68 -1.11
N HIS A 41 6.02 7.79 -1.38
CA HIS A 41 5.95 6.47 -0.77
C HIS A 41 5.81 5.43 -1.88
N LYS A 42 6.41 4.26 -1.66
CA LYS A 42 6.26 3.08 -2.51
C LYS A 42 5.79 1.94 -1.64
N LEU A 43 4.85 1.15 -2.16
CA LEU A 43 4.47 -0.12 -1.57
C LEU A 43 4.53 -1.19 -2.64
N VAL A 44 5.13 -2.31 -2.30
CA VAL A 44 5.18 -3.52 -3.12
C VAL A 44 4.73 -4.68 -2.24
N ALA A 45 3.83 -5.53 -2.74
CA ALA A 45 3.41 -6.74 -2.06
C ALA A 45 3.43 -7.92 -3.02
N HIS A 46 3.99 -9.04 -2.55
CA HIS A 46 3.99 -10.32 -3.23
C HIS A 46 3.20 -11.33 -2.39
N GLU A 47 2.27 -12.03 -3.00
CA GLU A 47 1.60 -13.14 -2.34
C GLU A 47 2.61 -14.26 -2.03
N LEU A 48 2.55 -14.82 -0.82
CA LEU A 48 3.48 -15.85 -0.35
C LEU A 48 3.11 -17.28 -0.79
N GLY A 49 1.93 -17.47 -1.40
CA GLY A 49 1.43 -18.76 -1.86
C GLY A 49 0.84 -18.74 -3.27
N GLY A 50 1.03 -17.65 -4.01
CA GLY A 50 0.41 -17.46 -5.31
C GLY A 50 1.08 -16.36 -6.12
N PRO A 51 0.59 -16.11 -7.35
CA PRO A 51 1.20 -15.16 -8.27
C PRO A 51 0.72 -13.71 -8.06
N ASP A 52 -0.15 -13.44 -7.07
CA ASP A 52 -0.70 -12.10 -6.92
C ASP A 52 0.35 -11.09 -6.50
N TYR A 53 0.25 -9.91 -7.11
CA TYR A 53 1.21 -8.83 -7.00
C TYR A 53 0.50 -7.50 -6.91
N ILE A 54 0.96 -6.65 -5.99
CA ILE A 54 0.47 -5.30 -5.78
C ILE A 54 1.65 -4.35 -5.75
N SER A 55 1.56 -3.24 -6.49
CA SER A 55 2.61 -2.23 -6.51
C SER A 55 2.03 -0.85 -6.79
N LEU A 56 2.44 0.12 -5.98
CA LEU A 56 1.97 1.50 -6.07
C LEU A 56 3.05 2.49 -5.63
N ASN A 57 2.97 3.69 -6.20
CA ASN A 57 3.60 4.89 -5.68
C ASN A 57 2.53 5.86 -5.20
N LEU A 58 2.79 6.54 -4.08
CA LEU A 58 1.92 7.55 -3.50
C LEU A 58 2.72 8.85 -3.32
N TYR A 59 2.25 9.93 -3.94
CA TYR A 59 2.93 11.23 -3.90
C TYR A 59 2.10 12.25 -3.12
N LEU A 60 2.71 12.87 -2.10
CA LEU A 60 2.09 13.95 -1.33
C LEU A 60 2.27 15.29 -2.05
N THR A 61 1.14 15.96 -2.30
CA THR A 61 1.10 17.25 -2.99
C THR A 61 1.26 18.39 -1.99
N ARG A 62 1.75 19.55 -2.45
CA ARG A 62 1.90 20.75 -1.60
C ARG A 62 0.57 21.30 -1.08
N LYS A 63 -0.55 20.93 -1.69
CA LYS A 63 -1.90 21.40 -1.34
C LYS A 63 -2.63 20.47 -0.36
N GLY A 64 -1.94 19.50 0.25
CA GLY A 64 -2.52 18.57 1.22
C GLY A 64 -3.22 17.35 0.60
N GLY A 65 -3.27 17.23 -0.72
CA GLY A 65 -3.77 16.03 -1.41
C GLY A 65 -2.70 14.97 -1.66
N ALA A 66 -3.12 13.78 -2.06
CA ALA A 66 -2.23 12.68 -2.44
C ALA A 66 -2.56 12.17 -3.86
N LEU A 67 -1.53 11.76 -4.60
CA LEU A 67 -1.66 11.17 -5.93
C LEU A 67 -1.23 9.71 -5.88
N LEU A 68 -2.17 8.80 -6.10
CA LEU A 68 -1.94 7.36 -6.21
C LEU A 68 -1.55 7.00 -7.65
N ARG A 69 -0.47 6.22 -7.80
CA ARG A 69 0.04 5.68 -9.08
C ARG A 69 0.30 4.18 -8.96
N PRO A 70 -0.67 3.32 -9.33
CA PRO A 70 -0.47 1.88 -9.48
C PRO A 70 0.56 1.56 -10.56
N CYS A 71 1.30 0.47 -10.40
CA CYS A 71 2.19 -0.06 -11.43
C CYS A 71 1.47 -1.17 -12.20
N GLU A 72 1.08 -0.91 -13.45
CA GLU A 72 0.53 -1.94 -14.38
C GLU A 72 -0.70 -2.70 -13.85
N MET A 73 -1.51 -2.06 -12.97
CA MET A 73 -2.73 -2.65 -12.41
C MET A 73 -3.80 -1.59 -12.12
N PRO A 74 -5.09 -2.00 -11.98
CA PRO A 74 -6.18 -1.07 -11.68
C PRO A 74 -6.03 -0.39 -10.32
N ALA A 75 -6.40 0.89 -10.23
CA ALA A 75 -6.38 1.64 -8.98
C ALA A 75 -7.31 1.04 -7.92
N ASP A 76 -8.49 0.55 -8.32
CA ASP A 76 -9.46 -0.07 -7.42
C ASP A 76 -8.91 -1.33 -6.74
N LYS A 77 -8.12 -2.14 -7.46
CA LYS A 77 -7.42 -3.31 -6.88
C LYS A 77 -6.45 -2.89 -5.79
N VAL A 78 -5.66 -1.84 -6.06
CA VAL A 78 -4.69 -1.30 -5.11
C VAL A 78 -5.38 -0.72 -3.88
N ILE A 79 -6.46 0.05 -4.07
CA ILE A 79 -7.22 0.65 -2.99
C ILE A 79 -7.82 -0.45 -2.11
N ALA A 80 -8.52 -1.42 -2.72
CA ALA A 80 -9.13 -2.54 -2.00
C ALA A 80 -8.10 -3.38 -1.24
N PHE A 81 -6.91 -3.60 -1.83
CA PHE A 81 -5.82 -4.28 -1.15
C PHE A 81 -5.36 -3.52 0.09
N VAL A 82 -5.04 -2.22 -0.03
CA VAL A 82 -4.54 -1.43 1.10
C VAL A 82 -5.58 -1.32 2.22
N THR A 83 -6.85 -1.09 1.88
CA THR A 83 -7.92 -0.95 2.88
C THR A 83 -8.30 -2.28 3.55
N SER A 84 -7.88 -3.42 3.01
CA SER A 84 -8.12 -4.75 3.61
C SER A 84 -6.86 -5.39 4.19
N LEU A 85 -5.69 -4.76 4.03
CA LEU A 85 -4.43 -5.29 4.49
C LEU A 85 -4.31 -5.15 6.00
N VAL A 86 -4.18 -6.29 6.67
CA VAL A 86 -3.89 -6.36 8.11
C VAL A 86 -2.46 -6.87 8.27
N PRO A 87 -1.52 -6.04 8.77
CA PRO A 87 -0.17 -6.50 9.12
C PRO A 87 -0.24 -7.61 10.16
N ASP A 88 0.62 -8.63 10.02
CA ASP A 88 0.83 -9.60 11.10
C ASP A 88 1.48 -8.85 12.28
N VAL A 89 0.99 -9.07 13.50
CA VAL A 89 1.65 -8.54 14.70
C VAL A 89 2.99 -9.26 14.87
N GLN A 90 4.08 -8.47 14.97
CA GLN A 90 5.30 -8.97 15.61
C GLN A 90 5.05 -8.93 17.11
N GLU A 91 4.97 -10.10 17.73
CA GLU A 91 5.02 -10.24 19.20
C GLU A 91 6.39 -9.80 19.75
#